data_AF-A0A6P1C1V3-F1
#
_entry.id   AF-A0A6P1C1V3-F1
#
_cell.length_a   1.000
_cell.length_b   1.000
_cell.length_c   1.000
_cell.angle_alpha   90.00
_cell.angle_beta   90.00
_cell.angle_gamma   90.00
#
_symmetry.space_group_name_H-M   'P 1'
#
loop_
_entity.id
_entity.type
_entity.pdbx_description
1 polymer ?
#
loop_
_entity_poly.entity_id
_entity_poly.type
_entity_poly.pdbx_seq_one_letter_code
_entity_poly.pdbx_strand_id
1 'polypeptide(L)' 'PQAFRGERLAIRPSPNSAQYGVFFAAHQVAIIDLASGKSVGHAPEHPSVMSPG' A
#
# COMPACT_ATOMS: atom_id res chain seq x y z
N PRO A 1 -0.56 9.83 -0.63
CA PRO A 1 -0.99 11.21 -0.30
C PRO A 1 -1.19 11.35 1.21
N GLN A 2 -0.76 12.46 1.80
CA GLN A 2 -0.89 12.70 3.24
C GLN A 2 -2.36 12.70 3.70
N ALA A 3 -3.27 13.06 2.79
CA ALA A 3 -4.73 13.06 2.99
C ALA A 3 -5.35 11.67 3.27
N PHE A 4 -4.63 10.57 3.06
CA PHE A 4 -5.14 9.21 3.33
C PHE A 4 -4.44 8.53 4.51
N ARG A 5 -3.62 9.28 5.26
CA ARG A 5 -2.95 8.74 6.46
C ARG A 5 -3.99 8.51 7.55
N GLY A 6 -4.03 7.28 8.07
CA GLY A 6 -4.97 6.86 9.11
C GLY A 6 -6.27 6.25 8.57
N GLU A 7 -6.48 6.28 7.25
CA GLU A 7 -7.72 5.75 6.68
C GLU A 7 -7.73 4.25 6.44
N ARG A 8 -8.92 3.65 6.61
CA ARG A 8 -9.10 2.21 6.44
C ARG A 8 -9.09 1.84 4.97
N LEU A 9 -8.12 1.02 4.59
CA LEU A 9 -8.03 0.41 3.27
C LEU A 9 -8.58 -1.01 3.32
N ALA A 10 -9.21 -1.44 2.24
CA ALA A 10 -9.64 -2.83 2.08
C ALA A 10 -8.55 -3.62 1.33
N ILE A 11 -8.23 -4.81 1.84
CA ILE A 11 -7.36 -5.78 1.16
C ILE A 11 -8.26 -6.88 0.60
N ARG A 12 -8.17 -7.15 -0.70
CA ARG A 12 -8.95 -8.19 -1.37
C ARG A 12 -8.03 -9.13 -2.15
N PRO A 13 -8.28 -10.45 -2.12
CA PRO A 13 -7.56 -11.38 -3.00
C PRO A 13 -7.79 -11.00 -4.46
N SER A 14 -6.76 -11.11 -5.28
CA SER A 14 -6.92 -11.06 -6.74
C SER A 14 -7.17 -12.46 -7.30
N PRO A 15 -7.60 -12.59 -8.57
CA PRO A 15 -7.75 -13.89 -9.24
C PRO A 15 -6.45 -14.72 -9.26
N ASN A 16 -5.30 -14.06 -9.14
CA ASN A 16 -4.01 -14.72 -9.00
C ASN A 16 -3.74 -14.96 -7.51
N SER A 17 -3.53 -16.22 -7.12
CA SER A 17 -3.43 -16.68 -5.73
C SER A 17 -2.35 -15.99 -4.87
N ALA A 18 -1.36 -15.35 -5.50
CA ALA A 18 -0.26 -14.66 -4.82
C ALA A 18 -0.40 -13.14 -4.77
N GLN A 19 -1.50 -12.57 -5.27
CA GLN A 19 -1.68 -11.12 -5.37
C GLN A 19 -2.91 -10.64 -4.60
N TYR A 20 -2.77 -9.50 -3.95
CA TYR A 20 -3.85 -8.82 -3.24
C TYR A 20 -3.96 -7.38 -3.72
N GLY A 21 -5.18 -6.93 -4.02
CA GLY A 21 -5.45 -5.52 -4.31
C GLY A 21 -5.67 -4.74 -3.02
N VAL A 22 -5.14 -3.52 -2.96
CA VAL A 22 -5.40 -2.55 -1.90
C VAL A 22 -6.37 -1.50 -2.44
N PHE A 23 -7.48 -1.27 -1.73
CA PHE A 23 -8.57 -0.43 -2.18
C PHE A 23 -8.87 0.69 -1.20
N PHE A 24 -9.12 1.89 -1.74
CA PHE A 24 -9.76 3.00 -1.03
C PHE A 24 -11.15 3.21 -1.62
N ALA A 25 -12.18 3.08 -0.79
CA ALA A 25 -13.57 2.97 -1.24
C ALA A 25 -13.72 1.90 -2.35
N ALA A 26 -14.12 2.29 -3.57
CA ALA A 26 -14.27 1.40 -4.72
C ALA A 26 -13.03 1.35 -5.64
N HIS A 27 -12.00 2.15 -5.38
CA HIS A 27 -10.86 2.32 -6.29
C HIS A 27 -9.64 1.56 -5.79
N GLN A 28 -9.02 0.77 -6.66
CA GLN A 28 -7.76 0.12 -6.34
C GLN A 28 -6.61 1.12 -6.41
N VAL A 29 -5.79 1.17 -5.36
CA VAL A 29 -4.69 2.14 -5.21
C VAL A 29 -3.32 1.48 -5.18
N ALA A 30 -3.23 0.17 -4.91
CA ALA A 30 -1.99 -0.59 -4.97
C ALA A 30 -2.23 -2.11 -5.18
N ILE A 31 -1.14 -2.85 -5.43
CA ILE A 31 -1.08 -4.31 -5.48
C ILE A 31 0.01 -4.79 -4.52
N ILE A 32 -0.29 -5.81 -3.73
CA ILE A 32 0.66 -6.58 -2.95
C ILE A 32 0.93 -7.87 -3.72
N ASP A 33 2.18 -8.08 -4.13
CA ASP A 33 2.61 -9.30 -4.82
C ASP A 33 3.52 -10.14 -3.89
N LEU A 34 2.96 -11.23 -3.39
CA LEU A 34 3.66 -12.16 -2.49
C LEU A 34 4.54 -13.17 -3.23
N ALA A 35 4.41 -13.33 -4.56
CA ALA A 35 5.24 -14.25 -5.34
C ALA A 35 6.59 -13.63 -5.75
N SER A 36 6.69 -12.30 -5.75
CA SER A 36 7.88 -11.58 -6.20
C SER A 36 9.13 -11.77 -5.31
N GLY A 37 9.00 -12.43 -4.15
CA GLY A 37 10.08 -12.62 -3.18
C GLY A 37 10.58 -11.30 -2.55
N LYS A 38 9.92 -10.18 -2.82
CA LYS A 38 10.22 -8.88 -2.25
C LYS A 38 9.67 -8.83 -0.82
N SER A 39 10.53 -8.95 0.18
CA SER A 39 10.17 -8.59 1.54
C SER A 39 10.16 -7.07 1.68
N VAL A 40 9.11 -6.52 2.27
CA VAL A 40 9.17 -5.15 2.79
C VAL A 40 10.07 -5.19 4.01
N GLY A 41 11.33 -4.79 3.85
CA GLY A 41 12.20 -4.47 4.99
C GLY A 41 11.51 -3.43 5.86
N HIS A 42 11.77 -3.47 7.18
CA HIS A 42 11.23 -2.51 8.14
C HIS A 42 11.39 -1.09 7.59
N ALA A 43 10.27 -0.50 7.15
CA ALA A 43 10.22 0.89 6.77
C ALA A 43 9.99 1.66 8.07
N PRO A 44 10.99 2.39 8.60
CA PRO A 44 10.72 3.28 9.71
C PRO A 44 9.63 4.25 9.26
N GLU A 45 8.66 4.51 10.12
CA GLU A 45 7.64 5.54 9.93
C GLU A 45 8.32 6.92 9.99
N HIS A 46 9.23 7.22 9.07
CA HIS A 46 9.80 8.55 8.96
C HIS A 46 8.81 9.37 8.12
N PRO A 47 8.16 10.40 8.68
CA PRO A 47 7.51 11.39 7.85
C PRO A 47 8.60 12.06 7.02
N SER A 48 8.71 11.74 5.73
CA SER A 48 9.49 12.57 4.80
C SER A 48 8.92 13.98 4.87
N VAL A 49 9.61 14.84 5.61
CA VAL A 49 9.39 16.28 5.59
C VAL A 49 9.90 16.73 4.23
N MET A 50 8.98 16.96 3.28
CA MET A 50 9.32 17.74 2.10
C MET A 50 9.62 19.16 2.58
N SER A 51 10.88 19.60 2.47
CA SER A 51 11.23 21.00 2.64
C SER A 51 10.52 21.83 1.55
N PRO A 52 9.84 22.93 1.90
CA PRO A 52 9.36 23.85 0.89
C PRO A 52 10.58 24.57 0.31
N GLY A 53 10.72 24.50 -1.01
CA GLY A 53 11.52 25.44 -1.79
C GLY A 53 10.72 26.68 -2.12
#